data_AF-A0A1G2U4P1-F1
#
_entry.id   AF-A0A1G2U4P1-F1
#
_cell.length_a   1.000
_cell.length_b   1.000
_cell.length_c   1.000
_cell.angle_alpha   90.00
_cell.angle_beta   90.00
_cell.angle_gamma   90.00
#
_symmetry.space_group_name_H-M   'P 1'
#
loop_
_entity.id
_entity.type
_entity.pdbx_description
1 polymer ?
#
loop_
_entity_poly.entity_id
_entity_poly.type
_entity_poly.pdbx_seq_one_letter_code
_entity_poly.pdbx_strand_id
1 'polypeptide(L)'
;MIEREEIKKLASLSRIKLNDDEVGQFQKEIESILAFVAKVREAAGSASKAASGEPDINVLREDKMPHEGGIFTESLLSQAPKTEKNYVKVKKILQND
;
A
#
# COMPACT_ATOMS: atom_id res chain seq x y z
N MET A 1 -18.78 -13.09 10.06
CA MET A 1 -17.60 -13.56 10.80
C MET A 1 -16.47 -13.75 9.82
N ILE A 2 -15.37 -13.04 10.05
CA ILE A 2 -14.16 -13.12 9.22
C ILE A 2 -13.39 -14.37 9.61
N GLU A 3 -12.90 -15.14 8.65
CA GLU A 3 -12.07 -16.32 8.93
C GLU A 3 -10.59 -15.96 9.14
N ARG A 4 -9.86 -16.79 9.89
CA ARG A 4 -8.41 -16.61 10.11
C ARG A 4 -7.63 -16.56 8.79
N GLU A 5 -8.06 -17.32 7.79
CA GLU A 5 -7.42 -17.33 6.46
C GLU A 5 -7.64 -16.01 5.71
N GLU A 6 -8.75 -15.31 5.93
CA GLU A 6 -8.97 -13.98 5.35
C GLU A 6 -8.02 -12.95 5.97
N ILE A 7 -7.78 -13.02 7.28
CA ILE A 7 -6.80 -12.17 7.97
C ILE A 7 -5.38 -12.43 7.45
N LYS A 8 -4.99 -13.71 7.29
CA LYS A 8 -3.69 -14.07 6.71
C LYS A 8 -3.55 -13.57 5.27
N LYS A 9 -4.62 -13.69 4.47
CA LYS A 9 -4.65 -13.21 3.09
C LYS A 9 -4.49 -11.70 3.03
N LEU A 10 -5.21 -10.96 3.87
CA LEU A 10 -5.08 -9.51 3.99
C LEU A 10 -3.65 -9.10 4.38
N ALA A 11 -3.07 -9.76 5.38
CA ALA A 11 -1.71 -9.51 5.82
C ALA A 11 -0.68 -9.75 4.69
N SER A 12 -0.87 -10.81 3.89
CA SER A 12 -0.02 -11.11 2.72
C SER A 12 -0.09 -10.04 1.64
N LEU A 13 -1.29 -9.51 1.35
CA LEU A 13 -1.50 -8.40 0.42
C LEU A 13 -0.84 -7.12 0.92
N SER A 14 -0.88 -6.87 2.23
CA SER A 14 -0.25 -5.72 2.88
C SER A 14 1.24 -5.91 3.19
N ARG A 15 1.84 -7.07 2.86
CA ARG A 15 3.24 -7.42 3.19
C ARG A 15 3.55 -7.37 4.69
N ILE A 16 2.56 -7.66 5.53
CA ILE A 16 2.69 -7.73 6.98
C ILE A 16 2.78 -9.20 7.39
N LYS A 17 3.81 -9.57 8.14
CA LYS A 17 3.91 -10.90 8.74
C LYS A 17 3.20 -10.90 10.09
N LEU A 18 2.27 -11.81 10.28
CA LEU A 18 1.54 -12.01 11.54
C LEU A 18 1.91 -13.34 12.17
N ASN A 19 1.92 -13.40 13.49
CA ASN A 19 1.92 -14.63 14.27
C ASN A 19 0.48 -15.11 14.55
N ASP A 20 0.32 -16.32 15.08
CA ASP A 20 -1.01 -16.92 15.28
C ASP A 20 -1.85 -16.21 16.35
N ASP A 21 -1.21 -15.60 17.35
CA ASP A 21 -1.90 -14.82 18.39
C ASP A 21 -2.45 -13.52 17.81
N GLU A 22 -1.64 -12.81 17.02
CA GLU A 22 -2.01 -11.60 16.28
C GLU A 22 -3.15 -11.86 15.29
N VAL A 23 -3.15 -13.00 14.61
CA VAL A 23 -4.26 -13.38 13.72
C VAL A 23 -5.58 -13.47 14.49
N GLY A 24 -5.57 -14.05 15.69
CA GLY A 24 -6.77 -14.15 16.54
C GLY A 24 -7.24 -12.80 17.08
N GLN A 25 -6.30 -11.91 17.41
CA GLN A 25 -6.59 -10.55 17.83
C GLN A 25 -7.20 -9.73 16.69
N PHE A 26 -6.53 -9.68 15.53
CA PHE A 26 -6.98 -8.89 14.39
C PHE A 26 -8.30 -9.39 13.80
N GLN A 27 -8.60 -10.67 13.91
CA GLN A 27 -9.92 -11.18 13.51
C GLN A 27 -11.05 -10.44 14.24
N LYS A 28 -10.93 -10.23 15.56
CA LYS A 28 -11.94 -9.53 16.37
C LYS A 28 -11.97 -8.03 16.08
N GLU A 29 -10.79 -7.42 15.97
CA GLU A 29 -10.68 -5.98 15.74
C GLU A 29 -11.23 -5.59 14.36
N ILE A 30 -10.86 -6.32 13.30
CA ILE A 30 -11.35 -6.05 11.95
C ILE A 30 -12.86 -6.29 11.85
N GLU A 31 -13.40 -7.32 12.53
CA GLU A 31 -14.85 -7.54 12.58
C GLU A 31 -15.58 -6.35 13.22
N SER A 32 -15.06 -5.81 14.33
CA SER A 32 -15.61 -4.61 14.96
C SER A 32 -15.53 -3.38 14.06
N ILE A 33 -14.41 -3.21 13.32
CA ILE A 33 -14.24 -2.08 12.39
C ILE A 33 -15.23 -2.19 11.24
N LEU A 34 -15.41 -3.37 10.64
CA LEU A 34 -16.38 -3.57 9.56
C LEU A 34 -17.81 -3.33 10.04
N ALA A 35 -18.16 -3.75 11.25
CA ALA A 35 -19.47 -3.47 11.85
C ALA A 35 -19.69 -1.96 12.03
N PHE A 36 -18.66 -1.21 12.45
CA PHE A 36 -18.74 0.25 12.54
C PHE A 36 -18.91 0.90 11.16
N VAL A 37 -18.10 0.50 10.18
CA VAL A 37 -18.16 1.04 8.80
C VAL A 37 -19.48 0.67 8.10
N ALA A 38 -20.11 -0.45 8.46
CA ALA A 38 -21.40 -0.84 7.90
C ALA A 38 -22.51 0.21 8.15
N LYS A 39 -22.40 1.01 9.21
CA LYS A 39 -23.33 2.12 9.49
C LYS A 39 -23.36 3.17 8.39
N VAL A 40 -22.29 3.30 7.59
CA VAL A 40 -22.26 4.19 6.42
C VAL A 40 -23.37 3.82 5.42
N ARG A 41 -23.75 2.54 5.33
CA ARG A 41 -24.86 2.09 4.46
C ARG A 41 -26.22 2.64 4.89
N GLU A 42 -26.41 2.96 6.16
CA GLU A 42 -27.66 3.54 6.68
C GLU A 42 -27.82 5.00 6.28
N ALA A 43 -26.69 5.73 6.14
CA ALA A 43 -26.65 7.12 5.72
C ALA A 43 -26.50 7.30 4.19
N ALA A 44 -26.02 6.28 3.49
CA ALA A 44 -25.78 6.34 2.04
C ALA A 44 -27.11 6.22 1.26
N GLY A 45 -27.61 7.36 0.76
CA GLY A 45 -28.67 7.41 -0.26
C GLY A 45 -28.21 6.88 -1.63
N SER A 46 -28.98 7.16 -2.70
CA SER A 46 -28.55 6.82 -4.08
C SER A 46 -27.21 7.52 -4.35
N ALA A 47 -26.13 6.75 -4.48
CA ALA A 47 -24.79 7.27 -4.58
C ALA A 47 -24.70 8.35 -5.67
N SER A 48 -24.46 9.59 -5.24
CA SER A 48 -23.99 10.65 -6.13
C SER A 48 -22.68 10.20 -6.77
N LYS A 49 -22.36 10.71 -7.97
CA LYS A 49 -21.02 10.58 -8.56
C LYS A 49 -20.00 10.81 -7.44
N ALA A 50 -19.08 9.86 -7.27
CA ALA A 50 -17.98 10.01 -6.33
C ALA A 50 -17.32 11.36 -6.64
N ALA A 51 -17.38 12.28 -5.68
CA ALA A 51 -16.72 13.56 -5.84
C ALA A 51 -15.22 13.30 -5.73
N SER A 52 -14.55 13.09 -6.86
CA SER A 52 -13.13 13.44 -6.93
C SER A 52 -13.07 14.92 -6.56
N GLY A 53 -12.30 15.27 -5.52
CA GLY A 53 -12.16 16.65 -5.07
C GLY A 53 -11.51 17.58 -6.11
N GLU A 54 -11.30 17.08 -7.33
CA GLU A 54 -10.67 17.75 -8.45
C GLU A 54 -11.58 17.64 -9.69
N PRO A 55 -11.53 18.66 -10.56
CA PRO A 55 -12.24 18.63 -11.83
C PRO A 55 -11.74 17.49 -12.74
N ASP A 56 -12.66 16.89 -13.50
CA ASP A 56 -12.38 15.88 -14.53
C ASP A 56 -11.66 16.53 -15.73
N ILE A 57 -10.40 16.94 -15.55
CA ILE A 57 -9.55 17.52 -16.59
C ILE A 57 -8.19 16.82 -16.62
N ASN A 58 -7.59 16.76 -17.81
CA ASN A 58 -6.25 16.23 -17.97
C ASN A 58 -5.23 17.26 -17.51
N VAL A 59 -4.61 17.03 -16.34
CA VAL A 59 -3.47 17.82 -15.86
C VAL A 59 -2.17 17.20 -16.42
N LEU A 60 -1.62 17.81 -17.46
CA LEU A 60 -0.40 17.33 -18.13
C LEU A 60 0.82 18.15 -17.70
N ARG A 61 1.98 17.49 -17.63
CA ARG A 61 3.29 18.11 -17.46
C ARG A 61 3.96 18.28 -18.83
N GLU A 62 4.56 19.44 -19.07
CA GLU A 62 5.39 19.69 -20.25
C GLU A 62 6.59 18.74 -20.32
N ASP A 63 6.87 18.18 -21.50
CA ASP A 63 8.03 17.30 -21.72
C ASP A 63 9.32 18.10 -21.95
N LYS A 64 9.86 18.67 -20.87
CA LYS A 64 11.04 19.56 -20.89
C LYS A 64 12.05 19.20 -19.80
N MET A 65 13.25 19.80 -19.95
CA MET A 65 14.36 19.92 -18.99
C MET A 65 14.33 18.95 -17.80
N PRO A 66 14.50 17.63 -18.02
CA PRO A 66 14.74 16.71 -16.93
C PRO A 66 16.07 17.06 -16.25
N HIS A 67 16.20 16.73 -14.96
CA HIS A 67 17.48 16.79 -14.29
C HIS A 67 18.50 15.87 -14.97
N GLU A 68 19.77 16.26 -14.94
CA GLU A 68 20.85 15.42 -15.46
C GLU A 68 20.89 14.07 -14.73
N GLY A 69 21.10 13.00 -15.49
CA GLY A 69 21.17 11.65 -14.94
C GLY A 69 22.28 11.53 -13.90
N GLY A 70 21.94 10.99 -12.73
CA GLY A 70 22.90 10.73 -11.67
C GLY A 70 23.16 11.88 -10.70
N ILE A 71 22.63 13.08 -10.96
CA ILE A 71 22.85 14.27 -10.10
C ILE A 71 22.43 14.05 -8.63
N PHE A 72 21.48 13.15 -8.37
CA PHE A 72 21.03 12.81 -7.01
C PHE A 72 21.42 11.41 -6.54
N THR A 73 22.26 10.67 -7.30
CA THR A 73 22.54 9.25 -6.98
C THR A 73 23.08 9.07 -5.57
N GLU A 74 24.05 9.89 -5.14
CA GLU A 74 24.63 9.79 -3.80
C GLU A 74 23.58 10.07 -2.71
N SER A 75 22.84 11.18 -2.84
CA SER A 75 21.80 11.58 -1.89
C SER A 75 20.70 10.51 -1.78
N LEU A 76 20.22 9.97 -2.89
CA LEU A 76 19.19 8.93 -2.90
C LEU A 76 19.68 7.63 -2.29
N LEU A 77 20.90 7.19 -2.64
CA LEU A 77 21.47 5.95 -2.11
C LEU A 77 21.83 6.04 -0.63
N SER A 78 22.12 7.24 -0.10
CA SER A 78 22.32 7.44 1.34
C SER A 78 21.10 7.08 2.19
N GLN A 79 19.90 7.10 1.60
CA GLN A 79 18.64 6.76 2.26
C GLN A 79 18.29 5.27 2.17
N ALA A 80 19.07 4.48 1.41
CA ALA A 80 18.83 3.07 1.25
C ALA A 80 19.47 2.25 2.39
N PRO A 81 18.78 1.25 2.97
CA PRO A 81 19.34 0.45 4.07
C PRO A 81 20.63 -0.31 3.72
N LYS A 82 20.76 -0.73 2.45
CA LYS A 82 21.95 -1.39 1.91
C LYS A 82 22.15 -1.01 0.46
N THR A 83 23.40 -0.77 0.09
CA THR A 83 23.79 -0.41 -1.27
C THR A 83 24.96 -1.27 -1.74
N GLU A 84 25.11 -1.42 -3.04
CA GLU A 84 26.27 -2.03 -3.67
C GLU A 84 26.54 -1.31 -4.99
N LYS A 85 27.71 -0.65 -5.09
CA LYS A 85 28.00 0.31 -6.18
C LYS A 85 26.87 1.35 -6.26
N ASN A 86 26.30 1.57 -7.43
CA ASN A 86 25.22 2.53 -7.66
C ASN A 86 23.82 1.90 -7.57
N TYR A 87 23.64 0.84 -6.79
CA TYR A 87 22.38 0.10 -6.68
C TYR A 87 21.92 -0.09 -5.24
N VAL A 88 20.60 -0.16 -5.04
CA VAL A 88 19.99 -0.64 -3.80
C VAL A 88 20.14 -2.15 -3.74
N LYS A 89 20.77 -2.65 -2.67
CA LYS A 89 21.05 -4.08 -2.52
C LYS A 89 19.86 -4.79 -1.85
N VAL A 90 19.25 -5.72 -2.57
CA VAL A 90 18.16 -6.57 -2.07
C VAL A 90 18.56 -8.05 -2.08
N LYS A 91 17.80 -8.88 -1.37
CA LYS A 91 17.93 -10.34 -1.51
C LYS A 91 17.49 -10.75 -2.91
N LYS A 92 18.12 -11.80 -3.46
CA LYS A 92 17.77 -12.37 -4.76
C LYS A 92 16.28 -12.75 -4.78
N ILE A 93 15.56 -12.30 -5.81
CA ILE A 93 14.10 -12.46 -5.93
C ILE A 93 13.71 -13.80 -6.59
N LEU A 94 14.57 -14.34 -7.46
CA LEU A 94 14.33 -15.62 -8.14
C LEU A 94 14.68 -16.78 -7.20
N GLN A 95 13.65 -17.50 -6.75
CA GLN A 95 13.76 -18.89 -6.33
C GLN A 95 13.82 -19.73 -7.61
N ASN A 96 14.91 -20.46 -7.83
CA ASN A 96 14.82 -21.65 -8.66
C ASN A 96 14.09 -22.68 -7.80
N ASP A 97 13.05 -23.31 -8.36
CA ASP A 97 12.38 -24.44 -7.72
C ASP A 97 13.37 -25.50 -7.24
#